data_AF-A0A8T0P5C7-F1
#
_entry.id   AF-A0A8T0P5C7-F1
#
_cell.length_a   1.000
_cell.length_b   1.000
_cell.length_c   1.000
_cell.angle_alpha   90.00
_cell.angle_beta   90.00
_cell.angle_gamma   90.00
#
_symmetry.space_group_name_H-M   'P 1'
#
loop_
_entity.id
_entity.type
_entity.pdbx_description
1 polymer ?
#
loop_
_entity_poly.entity_id
_entity_poly.type
_entity_poly.pdbx_seq_one_letter_code
_entity_poly.pdbx_strand_id
1 'polypeptide(L)'
;MPQAEIISNVLPGISSIEEGVKVYRKFYTDEREKSYGVLAISVSKPSVQPYTTMTDIFAGLGYDGLGRLLGMARTAGTVPDGLPPPRSVLISSSMRLHQPNVRGCSLTDAARALAKHVHRCTKGWWSDVSGSDSSKNGLASEAIDSLSHDCCWMNVHLTQPYGPVLKSVCMKVMAPDGLKMVQSSLDSWSPTPQKAFLKGGNTS
;
A
#
# COMPACT_ATOMS: atom_id res chain seq x y z
N MET A 1 22.83 -8.19 -42.18
CA MET A 1 22.81 -9.03 -40.96
C MET A 1 21.80 -10.18 -40.91
N PRO A 2 20.70 -10.25 -41.68
CA PRO A 2 19.75 -11.38 -41.52
C PRO A 2 20.21 -12.75 -42.05
N GLN A 3 21.40 -12.86 -42.64
CA GLN A 3 21.91 -14.14 -43.17
C GLN A 3 22.82 -14.89 -42.20
N ALA A 4 23.44 -14.21 -41.23
CA ALA A 4 24.34 -14.86 -40.27
C ALA A 4 23.58 -15.47 -39.08
N GLU A 5 22.45 -14.87 -38.72
CA GLU A 5 21.54 -15.34 -37.67
C GLU A 5 20.20 -15.75 -38.30
N ILE A 6 19.59 -16.84 -37.83
CA ILE A 6 18.30 -17.30 -38.34
C ILE A 6 17.24 -16.25 -37.95
N ILE A 7 16.52 -15.69 -38.94
CA ILE A 7 15.55 -14.61 -38.71
C ILE A 7 14.51 -14.95 -37.63
N SER A 8 14.09 -16.21 -37.53
CA SER A 8 13.15 -16.70 -36.51
C SER A 8 13.68 -16.64 -35.08
N ASN A 9 15.01 -16.65 -34.89
CA ASN A 9 15.65 -16.52 -33.58
C ASN A 9 15.68 -15.06 -33.11
N VAL A 10 15.66 -14.11 -34.05
CA VAL A 10 15.77 -12.67 -33.76
C VAL A 10 14.38 -12.02 -33.71
N LEU A 11 13.48 -12.41 -34.61
CA LEU A 11 12.10 -11.93 -34.70
C LEU A 11 11.14 -13.12 -34.75
N PRO A 12 10.62 -13.59 -33.60
CA PRO A 12 9.70 -14.72 -33.57
C PRO A 12 8.42 -14.40 -34.35
N GLY A 13 7.99 -15.35 -35.19
CA GLY A 13 6.80 -15.20 -36.04
C GLY A 13 7.07 -14.60 -37.43
N ILE A 14 8.31 -14.24 -37.75
CA ILE A 14 8.71 -13.74 -39.07
C ILE A 14 9.61 -14.76 -39.77
N SER A 15 9.24 -15.15 -40.99
CA SER A 15 9.96 -16.15 -41.79
C SER A 15 10.77 -15.56 -42.95
N SER A 16 10.53 -14.29 -43.32
CA SER A 16 11.22 -13.59 -44.41
C SER A 16 12.13 -12.49 -43.88
N ILE A 17 13.33 -12.42 -44.45
CA ILE A 17 14.31 -11.37 -44.17
C ILE A 17 13.75 -9.99 -44.54
N GLU A 18 13.08 -9.89 -45.68
CA GLU A 18 12.50 -8.65 -46.21
C GLU A 18 11.42 -8.10 -45.27
N GLU A 19 10.63 -8.98 -44.68
CA GLU A 19 9.63 -8.61 -43.68
C GLU A 19 10.28 -8.18 -42.35
N GLY A 20 11.31 -8.90 -41.90
CA GLY A 20 12.07 -8.52 -40.71
C GLY A 20 12.71 -7.14 -40.82
N VAL A 21 13.26 -6.81 -41.99
CA VAL A 21 13.82 -5.47 -42.27
C VAL A 21 12.75 -4.38 -42.15
N LYS A 22 11.52 -4.63 -42.62
CA LYS A 22 10.40 -3.66 -42.45
C LYS A 22 10.07 -3.41 -40.97
N VAL A 23 10.20 -4.42 -40.11
CA VAL A 23 10.02 -4.25 -38.66
C VAL A 23 11.12 -3.36 -38.09
N TYR A 24 12.39 -3.63 -38.40
CA TYR A 24 13.51 -2.81 -37.93
C TYR A 24 13.46 -1.35 -38.41
N ARG A 25 12.98 -1.12 -39.63
CA ARG A 25 12.80 0.24 -40.18
C ARG A 25 11.79 1.09 -39.43
N LYS A 26 10.97 0.51 -38.54
CA LYS A 26 10.12 1.26 -37.58
C LYS A 26 10.91 1.82 -36.39
N PHE A 27 12.07 1.26 -36.08
CA PHE A 27 12.90 1.63 -34.92
C PHE A 27 14.11 2.47 -35.31
N TYR A 28 14.73 2.22 -36.47
CA TYR A 28 15.88 3.00 -36.96
C TYR A 28 15.96 3.07 -38.49
N THR A 29 16.57 4.13 -39.00
CA THR A 29 16.67 4.39 -40.44
C THR A 29 17.82 3.63 -41.11
N ASP A 30 17.75 3.50 -42.42
CA ASP A 30 18.78 2.84 -43.24
C ASP A 30 20.13 3.57 -43.18
N GLU A 31 20.09 4.91 -43.09
CA GLU A 31 21.30 5.73 -43.00
C GLU A 31 22.06 5.44 -41.70
N ARG A 32 21.34 5.29 -40.57
CA ARG A 32 21.95 4.97 -39.27
C ARG A 32 22.54 3.56 -39.24
N GLU A 33 21.87 2.61 -39.88
CA GLU A 33 22.41 1.26 -40.04
C GLU A 33 23.68 1.24 -40.89
N LYS A 34 23.72 2.01 -41.99
CA LYS A 34 24.92 2.12 -42.85
C LYS A 34 26.09 2.81 -42.15
N SER A 35 25.82 3.79 -41.28
CA SER A 35 26.85 4.53 -40.57
C SER A 35 27.42 3.79 -39.35
N TYR A 36 26.61 3.01 -38.64
CA TYR A 36 27.00 2.36 -37.38
C TYR A 36 26.99 0.83 -37.42
N GLY A 37 26.43 0.24 -38.47
CA GLY A 37 26.22 -1.20 -38.57
C GLY A 37 25.05 -1.71 -37.72
N VAL A 38 25.04 -3.02 -37.51
CA VAL A 38 24.08 -3.74 -36.66
C VAL A 38 24.86 -4.60 -35.67
N LEU A 39 24.42 -4.64 -34.42
CA LEU A 39 24.95 -5.53 -33.39
C LEU A 39 23.85 -6.50 -32.94
N ALA A 40 24.07 -7.79 -33.18
CA ALA A 40 23.20 -8.84 -32.65
C ALA A 40 23.55 -9.09 -31.17
N ILE A 41 22.60 -8.85 -30.27
CA ILE A 41 22.75 -9.11 -28.84
C ILE A 41 21.92 -10.35 -28.50
N SER A 42 22.61 -11.44 -28.14
CA SER A 42 21.94 -12.63 -27.63
C SER A 42 21.63 -12.44 -26.15
N VAL A 43 20.35 -12.47 -25.80
CA VAL A 43 19.88 -12.40 -24.42
C VAL A 43 19.20 -13.72 -24.08
N SER A 44 19.67 -14.38 -23.02
CA SER A 44 19.02 -15.57 -22.48
C SER A 44 18.30 -15.23 -21.19
N LYS A 45 17.12 -15.81 -20.99
CA LYS A 45 16.45 -15.76 -19.69
C LYS A 45 17.09 -16.81 -18.77
N PRO A 46 17.63 -16.42 -17.60
CA PRO A 46 18.06 -17.39 -16.60
C PRO A 46 16.94 -18.40 -16.30
N SER A 47 17.28 -19.68 -16.22
CA SER A 47 16.33 -20.78 -15.96
C SER A 47 15.61 -20.64 -14.62
N VAL A 48 16.26 -20.01 -13.65
CA VAL A 48 15.68 -19.66 -12.35
C VAL A 48 15.70 -18.14 -12.23
N GLN A 49 14.51 -17.57 -12.13
CA GLN A 49 14.34 -16.15 -11.86
C GLN A 49 14.18 -15.94 -10.34
N PRO A 50 14.73 -14.86 -9.76
CA PRO A 50 14.58 -14.61 -8.32
C PRO A 50 13.12 -14.58 -7.84
N TYR A 51 12.19 -14.13 -8.69
CA TYR A 51 10.77 -14.12 -8.35
C TYR A 51 10.19 -15.54 -8.19
N THR A 52 10.76 -16.56 -8.83
CA THR A 52 10.31 -17.96 -8.68
C THR A 52 10.56 -18.42 -7.26
N THR A 53 11.80 -18.29 -6.76
CA THR A 53 12.15 -18.61 -5.37
C THR A 53 11.30 -17.81 -4.38
N MET A 54 11.10 -16.52 -4.64
CA MET A 54 10.28 -15.66 -3.79
C MET A 54 8.80 -16.10 -3.76
N THR A 55 8.26 -16.55 -4.89
CA THR A 55 6.89 -17.09 -4.98
C THR A 55 6.74 -18.38 -4.20
N ASP A 56 7.73 -19.29 -4.30
CA ASP A 56 7.73 -20.56 -3.56
C ASP A 56 7.81 -20.32 -2.04
N ILE A 57 8.61 -19.35 -1.61
CA ILE A 57 8.68 -18.92 -0.20
C ILE A 57 7.32 -18.41 0.26
N PHE A 58 6.68 -17.51 -0.50
CA PHE A 58 5.36 -16.98 -0.13
C PHE A 58 4.27 -18.05 -0.12
N ALA A 59 4.29 -18.97 -1.08
CA ALA A 59 3.37 -20.10 -1.12
C ALA A 59 3.55 -21.02 0.10
N GLY A 60 4.80 -21.30 0.51
CA GLY A 60 5.11 -22.11 1.68
C GLY A 60 4.75 -21.43 3.01
N LEU A 61 4.88 -20.11 3.11
CA LEU A 61 4.47 -19.34 4.29
C LEU A 61 2.95 -19.29 4.45
N GLY A 62 2.21 -19.19 3.34
CA GLY A 62 0.77 -18.92 3.36
C GLY A 62 0.45 -17.58 4.04
N TYR A 63 -0.84 -17.27 4.21
CA TYR A 63 -1.28 -16.01 4.82
C TYR A 63 -0.85 -15.88 6.29
N ASP A 64 -0.85 -16.96 7.06
CA ASP A 64 -0.43 -16.95 8.47
C ASP A 64 1.06 -16.63 8.60
N GLY A 65 1.92 -17.32 7.84
CA GLY A 65 3.37 -17.08 7.85
C GLY A 65 3.72 -15.70 7.30
N LEU A 66 3.04 -15.26 6.23
CA LEU A 66 3.22 -13.93 5.67
C LEU A 66 2.81 -12.83 6.66
N GLY A 67 1.67 -12.98 7.34
CA GLY A 67 1.23 -12.06 8.38
C GLY A 67 2.25 -11.95 9.51
N ARG A 68 2.79 -13.08 9.98
CA ARG A 68 3.83 -13.09 11.03
C ARG A 68 5.13 -12.43 10.57
N LEU A 69 5.54 -12.64 9.32
CA LEU A 69 6.71 -11.96 8.73
C LEU A 69 6.51 -10.44 8.67
N LEU A 70 5.27 -9.99 8.43
CA LEU A 70 4.88 -8.58 8.44
C LEU A 70 4.67 -8.01 9.86
N GLY A 71 4.98 -8.77 10.92
CA GLY A 71 4.77 -8.34 12.31
C GLY A 71 3.29 -8.23 12.69
N MET A 72 2.40 -8.92 11.97
CA MET A 72 0.97 -8.92 12.28
C MET A 72 0.68 -9.81 13.48
N ALA A 73 -0.10 -9.27 14.41
CA ALA A 73 -0.63 -10.00 15.53
C ALA A 73 -1.93 -10.71 15.15
N ARG A 74 -2.13 -11.89 15.75
CA ARG A 74 -3.35 -12.67 15.57
C ARG A 74 -4.16 -12.66 16.86
N THR A 75 -5.40 -12.18 16.79
CA THR A 75 -6.33 -12.15 17.92
C THR A 75 -7.69 -12.71 17.50
N ALA A 76 -8.58 -12.90 18.46
CA ALA A 76 -9.98 -13.20 18.15
C ALA A 76 -10.54 -12.10 17.22
N GLY A 77 -11.17 -12.51 16.12
CA GLY A 77 -11.71 -11.62 15.09
C GLY A 77 -10.72 -11.19 13.99
N THR A 78 -9.45 -11.64 14.02
CA THR A 78 -8.50 -11.46 12.90
C THR A 78 -9.04 -12.09 11.62
N VAL A 79 -8.89 -11.38 10.50
CA VAL A 79 -9.19 -11.89 9.16
C VAL A 79 -8.01 -12.79 8.73
N PRO A 80 -8.21 -14.10 8.52
CA PRO A 80 -7.11 -15.04 8.29
C PRO A 80 -6.24 -14.75 7.05
N ASP A 81 -6.84 -14.19 6.02
CA ASP A 81 -6.24 -13.80 4.74
C ASP A 81 -6.07 -12.27 4.60
N GLY A 82 -6.33 -11.53 5.69
CA GLY A 82 -6.27 -10.09 5.71
C GLY A 82 -4.84 -9.58 5.74
N LEU A 83 -4.42 -8.89 4.69
CA LEU A 83 -3.16 -8.14 4.65
C LEU A 83 -3.41 -6.66 4.94
N PRO A 84 -2.44 -5.94 5.52
CA PRO A 84 -2.60 -4.52 5.76
C PRO A 84 -2.67 -3.77 4.42
N PRO A 85 -3.53 -2.75 4.29
CA PRO A 85 -3.51 -1.88 3.13
C PRO A 85 -2.16 -1.13 3.05
N PRO A 86 -1.78 -0.65 1.87
CA PRO A 86 -0.56 0.15 1.72
C PRO A 86 -0.53 1.36 2.66
N ARG A 87 0.64 1.72 3.19
CA ARG A 87 0.84 2.89 4.09
C ARG A 87 0.27 4.18 3.49
N SER A 88 0.39 4.36 2.18
CA SER A 88 -0.18 5.52 1.46
C SER A 88 -1.70 5.59 1.58
N VAL A 89 -2.40 4.44 1.52
CA VAL A 89 -3.85 4.36 1.70
C VAL A 89 -4.22 4.69 3.15
N LEU A 90 -3.41 4.25 4.12
CA LEU A 90 -3.64 4.57 5.53
C LEU A 90 -3.53 6.08 5.81
N ILE A 91 -2.44 6.70 5.35
CA ILE A 91 -2.17 8.12 5.55
C ILE A 91 -3.23 8.97 4.85
N SER A 92 -3.48 8.72 3.56
CA SER A 92 -4.46 9.49 2.78
C SER A 92 -5.88 9.37 3.33
N SER A 93 -6.25 8.19 3.84
CA SER A 93 -7.55 7.99 4.47
C SER A 93 -7.71 8.80 5.74
N SER A 94 -6.67 8.80 6.57
CA SER A 94 -6.65 9.51 7.84
C SER A 94 -6.71 11.03 7.65
N MET A 95 -6.15 11.52 6.55
CA MET A 95 -6.11 12.95 6.20
C MET A 95 -7.33 13.44 5.39
N ARG A 96 -8.38 12.63 5.23
CA ARG A 96 -9.64 13.10 4.64
C ARG A 96 -10.34 14.11 5.55
N LEU A 97 -11.04 15.05 4.92
CA LEU A 97 -11.91 16.01 5.63
C LEU A 97 -13.01 15.26 6.38
N HIS A 98 -13.19 15.62 7.66
CA HIS A 98 -14.22 15.03 8.52
C HIS A 98 -15.64 15.40 8.05
N GLN A 99 -15.82 16.64 7.60
CA GLN A 99 -17.09 17.19 7.12
C GLN A 99 -16.85 17.98 5.82
N PRO A 100 -16.62 17.29 4.69
CA PRO A 100 -16.24 17.95 3.43
C PRO A 100 -17.30 18.91 2.88
N ASN A 101 -18.56 18.74 3.31
CA ASN A 101 -19.69 19.56 2.86
C ASN A 101 -19.88 20.85 3.69
N VAL A 102 -19.11 21.05 4.76
CA VAL A 102 -19.20 22.24 5.62
C VAL A 102 -18.19 23.29 5.16
N ARG A 103 -18.67 24.43 4.64
CA ARG A 103 -17.79 25.52 4.19
C ARG A 103 -16.94 26.05 5.34
N GLY A 104 -15.64 26.22 5.07
CA GLY A 104 -14.67 26.74 6.04
C GLY A 104 -14.16 25.72 7.06
N CYS A 105 -14.68 24.49 7.06
CA CYS A 105 -14.15 23.39 7.87
C CYS A 105 -13.07 22.64 7.07
N SER A 106 -11.83 22.66 7.57
CA SER A 106 -10.72 21.93 6.96
C SER A 106 -10.19 20.81 7.86
N LEU A 107 -10.85 20.55 8.99
CA LEU A 107 -10.48 19.52 9.95
C LEU A 107 -10.54 18.10 9.35
N THR A 108 -9.47 17.32 9.52
CA THR A 108 -9.42 15.93 9.07
C THR A 108 -10.06 14.96 10.07
N ASP A 109 -10.40 13.76 9.61
CA ASP A 109 -10.85 12.65 10.46
C ASP A 109 -9.81 12.32 11.54
N ALA A 110 -8.52 12.30 11.18
CA ALA A 110 -7.44 12.09 12.13
C ALA A 110 -7.36 13.19 13.19
N ALA A 111 -7.44 14.46 12.80
CA ALA A 111 -7.42 15.59 13.74
C ALA A 111 -8.64 15.57 14.67
N ARG A 112 -9.81 15.25 14.14
CA ARG A 112 -11.03 15.08 14.94
C ARG A 112 -10.90 13.92 15.92
N ALA A 113 -10.32 12.80 15.49
CA ALA A 113 -10.05 11.67 16.35
C ALA A 113 -9.05 12.06 17.44
N LEU A 114 -7.92 12.66 17.08
CA LEU A 114 -6.88 13.08 18.02
C LEU A 114 -7.46 13.99 19.11
N ALA A 115 -8.20 15.04 18.72
CA ALA A 115 -8.86 15.95 19.66
C ALA A 115 -9.83 15.24 20.63
N LYS A 116 -10.56 14.20 20.17
CA LYS A 116 -11.41 13.39 21.06
C LYS A 116 -10.61 12.54 22.04
N HIS A 117 -9.38 12.17 21.70
CA HIS A 117 -8.57 11.24 22.48
C HIS A 117 -7.62 11.92 23.46
N VAL A 118 -7.14 13.13 23.16
CA VAL A 118 -6.31 13.95 24.06
C VAL A 118 -7.00 14.15 25.41
N HIS A 119 -8.28 14.53 25.41
CA HIS A 119 -9.05 14.71 26.65
C HIS A 119 -9.34 13.41 27.43
N ARG A 120 -9.15 12.25 26.80
CA ARG A 120 -9.37 10.94 27.42
C ARG A 120 -8.07 10.30 27.87
N CYS A 121 -6.93 10.95 27.64
CA CYS A 121 -5.63 10.44 28.03
C CYS A 121 -5.08 11.25 29.20
N THR A 122 -4.93 10.61 30.36
CA THR A 122 -4.43 11.24 31.59
C THR A 122 -2.91 11.43 31.62
N LYS A 123 -2.17 10.86 30.67
CA LYS A 123 -0.69 10.87 30.66
C LYS A 123 -0.07 11.88 29.70
N GLY A 124 -0.85 12.80 29.10
CA GLY A 124 -0.32 13.78 28.13
C GLY A 124 0.20 13.17 26.83
N TRP A 125 -0.20 11.91 26.57
CA TRP A 125 0.36 11.07 25.51
C TRP A 125 0.25 11.67 24.09
N TRP A 126 -0.86 12.35 23.82
CA TRP A 126 -1.21 12.84 22.49
C TRP A 126 -0.87 14.32 22.25
N SER A 127 -0.08 14.92 23.17
CA SER A 127 0.16 16.37 23.29
C SER A 127 -1.12 17.22 23.33
N ASP A 128 -1.00 18.52 23.61
CA ASP A 128 -2.16 19.41 23.64
C ASP A 128 -2.60 19.76 22.23
N VAL A 129 -3.81 19.34 21.85
CA VAL A 129 -4.40 19.66 20.55
C VAL A 129 -5.25 20.92 20.66
N SER A 130 -4.65 22.05 20.27
CA SER A 130 -5.31 23.36 20.28
C SER A 130 -5.03 24.14 18.98
N GLY A 131 -5.65 25.31 18.82
CA GLY A 131 -5.45 26.17 17.65
C GLY A 131 -6.36 25.87 16.45
N SER A 132 -5.93 26.33 15.28
CA SER A 132 -6.68 26.26 14.01
C SER A 132 -6.84 24.84 13.48
N ASP A 133 -7.78 24.60 12.57
CA ASP A 133 -7.91 23.31 11.88
C ASP A 133 -6.59 22.87 11.21
N SER A 134 -5.87 23.82 10.60
CA SER A 134 -4.54 23.56 10.01
C SER A 134 -3.54 23.05 11.05
N SER A 135 -3.49 23.70 12.22
CA SER A 135 -2.61 23.29 13.32
C SER A 135 -2.95 21.89 13.84
N LYS A 136 -4.24 21.60 14.03
CA LYS A 136 -4.71 20.27 14.49
C LYS A 136 -4.43 19.18 13.46
N ASN A 137 -4.57 19.51 12.17
CA ASN A 137 -4.25 18.59 11.08
C ASN A 137 -2.75 18.29 11.01
N GLY A 138 -1.88 19.29 11.25
CA GLY A 138 -0.44 19.10 11.36
C GLY A 138 -0.07 18.11 12.48
N LEU A 139 -0.57 18.35 13.70
CA LEU A 139 -0.36 17.46 14.85
C LEU A 139 -0.88 16.05 14.59
N ALA A 140 -2.03 15.91 13.92
CA ALA A 140 -2.56 14.60 13.56
C ALA A 140 -1.69 13.88 12.53
N SER A 141 -1.13 14.61 11.55
CA SER A 141 -0.21 14.05 10.56
C SER A 141 1.07 13.55 11.20
N GLU A 142 1.67 14.33 12.11
CA GLU A 142 2.85 13.92 12.88
C GLU A 142 2.56 12.66 13.70
N ALA A 143 1.42 12.62 14.40
CA ALA A 143 1.03 11.45 15.18
C ALA A 143 0.85 10.19 14.32
N ILE A 144 0.30 10.31 13.10
CA ILE A 144 0.17 9.19 12.15
C ILE A 144 1.55 8.73 11.64
N ASP A 145 2.45 9.67 11.36
CA ASP A 145 3.76 9.33 10.83
C ASP A 145 4.61 8.59 11.87
N SER A 146 4.63 9.08 13.12
CA SER A 146 5.26 8.38 14.25
C SER A 146 4.65 7.00 14.46
N LEU A 147 3.32 6.89 14.45
CA LEU A 147 2.62 5.61 14.53
C LEU A 147 3.03 4.62 13.45
N SER A 148 3.20 5.10 12.24
CA SER A 148 3.51 4.25 11.10
C SER A 148 5.00 3.91 11.04
N HIS A 149 5.88 4.69 11.65
CA HIS A 149 7.29 4.38 11.81
C HIS A 149 7.54 3.42 12.98
N ASP A 150 6.92 3.70 14.13
CA ASP A 150 7.19 3.02 15.40
C ASP A 150 6.15 1.94 15.74
N CYS A 151 5.35 1.50 14.76
CA CYS A 151 4.39 0.43 14.95
C CYS A 151 5.09 -0.85 15.43
N CYS A 152 4.74 -1.33 16.62
CA CYS A 152 5.21 -2.61 17.15
C CYS A 152 4.16 -3.74 17.02
N TRP A 153 2.92 -3.39 16.65
CA TRP A 153 1.82 -4.33 16.59
C TRP A 153 0.79 -3.88 15.57
N MET A 154 0.43 -4.78 14.65
CA MET A 154 -0.55 -4.54 13.60
C MET A 154 -1.54 -5.70 13.51
N ASN A 155 -2.83 -5.43 13.35
CA ASN A 155 -3.81 -6.50 13.13
C ASN A 155 -4.94 -6.05 12.21
N VAL A 156 -5.34 -6.92 11.28
CA VAL A 156 -6.51 -6.77 10.43
C VAL A 156 -7.63 -7.62 11.00
N HIS A 157 -8.69 -6.98 11.48
CA HIS A 157 -9.78 -7.65 12.18
C HIS A 157 -11.13 -7.18 11.69
N LEU A 158 -12.13 -8.05 11.77
CA LEU A 158 -13.51 -7.65 11.56
C LEU A 158 -14.01 -6.96 12.82
N THR A 159 -14.56 -5.75 12.67
CA THR A 159 -15.30 -5.12 13.77
C THR A 159 -16.78 -5.53 13.69
N GLN A 160 -17.39 -5.70 14.86
CA GLN A 160 -18.82 -5.95 14.98
C GLN A 160 -19.61 -4.77 14.39
N PRO A 161 -20.79 -5.04 13.81
CA PRO A 161 -21.39 -4.08 12.90
C PRO A 161 -22.00 -2.88 13.66
N TYR A 162 -21.83 -1.69 13.09
CA TYR A 162 -22.73 -0.55 13.36
C TYR A 162 -24.04 -0.84 12.60
N GLY A 163 -24.96 -1.60 13.20
CA GLY A 163 -26.27 -1.92 12.61
C GLY A 163 -26.33 -3.25 11.85
N PRO A 164 -27.38 -3.53 11.04
CA PRO A 164 -27.74 -4.92 10.72
C PRO A 164 -26.90 -5.66 9.67
N VAL A 165 -25.96 -5.05 8.92
CA VAL A 165 -25.43 -5.72 7.70
C VAL A 165 -23.93 -5.55 7.39
N LEU A 166 -23.18 -4.63 8.01
CA LEU A 166 -21.83 -4.30 7.50
C LEU A 166 -20.71 -4.76 8.46
N LYS A 167 -19.97 -5.79 8.04
CA LYS A 167 -18.66 -6.13 8.60
C LYS A 167 -17.63 -5.17 7.99
N SER A 168 -16.98 -4.34 8.82
CA SER A 168 -15.88 -3.50 8.35
C SER A 168 -14.55 -4.12 8.76
N VAL A 169 -13.62 -4.19 7.81
CA VAL A 169 -12.24 -4.63 8.01
C VAL A 169 -11.48 -3.47 8.64
N CYS A 170 -10.93 -3.71 9.83
CA CYS A 170 -10.22 -2.71 10.58
C CYS A 170 -8.76 -3.06 10.74
N MET A 171 -7.86 -2.14 10.37
CA MET A 171 -6.45 -2.24 10.71
C MET A 171 -6.20 -1.49 12.01
N LYS A 172 -5.65 -2.18 13.00
CA LYS A 172 -5.23 -1.57 14.26
C LYS A 172 -3.71 -1.60 14.36
N VAL A 173 -3.13 -0.43 14.59
CA VAL A 173 -1.69 -0.18 14.77
C VAL A 173 -1.48 0.20 16.22
N MET A 174 -0.46 -0.34 16.87
CA MET A 174 -0.05 0.08 18.21
C MET A 174 1.45 0.36 18.26
N ALA A 175 1.82 1.47 18.91
CA ALA A 175 3.21 1.80 19.22
C ALA A 175 3.62 1.22 20.60
N PRO A 176 4.92 1.04 20.90
CA PRO A 176 5.44 0.43 22.14
C PRO A 176 4.87 1.00 23.43
N ASP A 177 4.44 2.23 23.36
CA ASP A 177 3.90 3.03 24.44
C ASP A 177 2.37 2.93 24.63
N GLY A 178 1.68 2.14 23.80
CA GLY A 178 0.25 1.88 23.89
C GLY A 178 -0.64 2.82 23.08
N LEU A 179 -0.08 3.71 22.27
CA LEU A 179 -0.80 4.54 21.30
C LEU A 179 -1.44 3.65 20.23
N LYS A 180 -2.74 3.80 19.96
CA LYS A 180 -3.45 2.96 18.98
C LYS A 180 -4.10 3.79 17.87
N MET A 181 -3.94 3.36 16.62
CA MET A 181 -4.74 3.82 15.48
C MET A 181 -5.57 2.65 14.97
N VAL A 182 -6.81 2.92 14.59
CA VAL A 182 -7.76 1.97 14.00
C VAL A 182 -8.30 2.60 12.72
N GLN A 183 -7.94 2.06 11.58
CA GLN A 183 -8.59 2.39 10.33
C GLN A 183 -9.69 1.38 10.03
N SER A 184 -10.87 1.84 9.64
CA SER A 184 -11.96 0.98 9.15
C SER A 184 -12.12 1.11 7.63
N SER A 185 -12.22 -0.03 6.96
CA SER A 185 -12.59 -0.21 5.55
C SER A 185 -13.92 -0.98 5.50
N LEU A 186 -14.91 -0.45 4.79
CA LEU A 186 -16.03 -1.26 4.32
C LEU A 186 -15.56 -1.88 3.00
N ASP A 187 -15.22 -3.16 2.98
CA ASP A 187 -14.96 -3.84 1.71
C ASP A 187 -16.31 -4.06 1.00
N SER A 188 -16.49 -3.96 -0.31
CA SER A 188 -15.64 -3.69 -1.48
C SER A 188 -16.57 -3.04 -2.53
N TRP A 189 -16.09 -2.13 -3.40
CA TRP A 189 -16.89 -1.48 -4.48
C TRP A 189 -17.80 -0.29 -4.12
N SER A 190 -17.38 0.64 -3.26
CA SER A 190 -18.03 1.97 -3.20
C SER A 190 -17.09 3.12 -2.85
N PRO A 191 -17.24 4.30 -3.47
CA PRO A 191 -16.32 5.43 -3.36
C PRO A 191 -16.59 6.33 -2.12
N THR A 192 -16.84 5.77 -0.92
CA THR A 192 -17.04 6.56 0.32
C THR A 192 -17.19 5.67 1.57
N PRO A 193 -16.95 6.16 2.81
CA PRO A 193 -15.76 6.83 3.39
C PRO A 193 -14.98 5.91 4.34
N GLN A 194 -13.63 5.95 4.29
CA GLN A 194 -12.76 5.25 5.25
C GLN A 194 -12.55 6.16 6.47
N LYS A 195 -12.97 5.72 7.66
CA LYS A 195 -12.76 6.47 8.92
C LYS A 195 -11.56 5.90 9.66
N ALA A 196 -10.59 6.76 9.93
CA ALA A 196 -9.50 6.50 10.87
C ALA A 196 -9.90 7.00 12.26
N PHE A 197 -9.65 6.18 13.28
CA PHE A 197 -9.89 6.48 14.68
C PHE A 197 -8.58 6.27 15.43
N LEU A 198 -8.18 7.22 16.24
CA LEU A 198 -7.18 6.96 17.26
C LEU A 198 -7.90 6.31 18.46
N LYS A 199 -7.21 5.53 19.30
CA LYS A 199 -7.74 5.03 20.57
C LYS A 199 -6.64 5.12 21.61
N GLY A 200 -6.96 5.65 22.79
CA GLY A 200 -6.09 5.51 23.97
C GLY A 200 -6.16 4.07 24.48
N GLY A 201 -5.03 3.47 24.81
CA GLY A 201 -5.00 2.16 25.44
C GLY A 201 -5.48 2.22 26.89
N ASN A 202 -6.64 1.65 27.20
CA ASN A 202 -6.80 0.91 28.44
C ASN A 202 -6.45 -0.54 28.12
N THR A 203 -5.39 -1.04 28.75
CA THR A 203 -5.11 -2.47 28.82
C THR A 203 -5.95 -3.06 29.94
N SER A 204 -6.87 -3.94 29.57
CA SER A 204 -7.38 -5.02 30.43
C SER A 204 -7.18 -6.30 29.65
#